data_AF-A0A954XVU0-F1
#
_entry.id   AF-A0A954XVU0-F1
#
_cell.length_a   1.000
_cell.length_b   1.000
_cell.length_c   1.000
_cell.angle_alpha   90.00
_cell.angle_beta   90.00
_cell.angle_gamma   90.00
#
_symmetry.space_group_name_H-M   'P 1'
#
loop_
_entity.id
_entity.type
_entity.pdbx_description
1 polymer ?
#
loop_
_entity_poly.entity_id
_entity_poly.type
_entity_poly.pdbx_seq_one_letter_code
_entity_poly.pdbx_strand_id
1 'polypeptide(L)'
;MLATKQNGLCGGLVALVCLFCGPAAQAQLLWSFETGLEGWQATGYNDSDFISIGTSASAATEGTQSLVVETGPSYGWDVLSNVGAGDAARYNAFNAVAANPDAYSLDFDVVFTPDSFGSTSSIGNYFLMNVAVNSDTTGFKQSLNVSPNIIDAVAGTPTYPLVYPISVPMALLPVSENSGFYQLNIGTNSDHVNGGGGEGVKYYLDNIRFTQLPQVVETTLFSWETPDNPATTEVNEQFEGWTPGFGTGHTHAITTVGATDGTYALEIDRSSQTSPNFTWGSQFQISSDTNPDPEIEDIDATLQATIDDLVGKINGATAVAFDVRIGDNFPYSAGYAKFGVHFTDSTGAFYDAEGASFNGPVEGDTGTVTIQLSNMIDNTSGMSLADAGLLVGTTYLRIGLSTNTDGPGLYQIDNFRVISEVSTDNADFNADGVVDGGDFLAWQRGYGTGTTLAEGDANGDGMVNDADLAIWQENFGTTAAAAAVGAVPEPQTIALAVLAATGLLGVRRRSRWPLNVAL
;
A
#
# COMPACT_ATOMS: atom_id res chain seq x y z
N MET A 1 51.84 -10.94 -3.17
CA MET A 1 50.92 -9.79 -3.20
C MET A 1 49.86 -10.08 -4.26
N LEU A 2 48.83 -10.84 -3.87
CA LEU A 2 47.74 -11.30 -4.72
C LEU A 2 46.50 -11.46 -3.84
N ALA A 3 45.37 -10.88 -4.27
CA ALA A 3 43.95 -11.20 -3.97
C ALA A 3 43.51 -11.30 -2.48
N THR A 4 42.28 -11.00 -2.02
CA THR A 4 40.95 -11.27 -2.61
C THR A 4 39.85 -10.55 -1.78
N LYS A 5 38.71 -10.31 -2.44
CA LYS A 5 37.36 -9.95 -1.96
C LYS A 5 36.96 -10.37 -0.53
N GLN A 6 36.19 -9.52 0.15
CA GLN A 6 34.94 -9.95 0.79
C GLN A 6 33.83 -8.93 0.51
N ASN A 7 32.73 -9.48 -0.01
CA ASN A 7 31.44 -8.85 -0.19
C ASN A 7 30.81 -8.59 1.18
N GLY A 8 30.41 -7.35 1.43
CA GLY A 8 29.38 -7.03 2.42
C GLY A 8 28.21 -6.46 1.64
N LEU A 9 27.27 -7.34 1.25
CA LEU A 9 25.93 -6.94 0.88
C LEU A 9 25.34 -6.18 2.07
N CYS A 10 25.33 -4.85 2.01
CA CYS A 10 24.37 -4.08 2.79
C CYS A 10 23.00 -4.42 2.22
N GLY A 11 22.33 -5.39 2.84
CA GLY A 11 20.89 -5.48 2.75
C GLY A 11 20.34 -4.17 3.28
N GLY A 12 19.99 -3.27 2.37
CA GLY A 12 19.13 -2.14 2.69
C GLY A 12 17.80 -2.71 3.14
N LEU A 13 17.65 -2.89 4.44
CA LEU A 13 16.34 -3.03 5.05
C LEU A 13 15.68 -1.67 4.82
N VAL A 14 14.79 -1.61 3.84
CA VAL A 14 13.79 -0.55 3.76
C VAL A 14 12.98 -0.69 5.04
N ALA A 15 13.37 0.03 6.09
CA ALA A 15 12.48 0.37 7.16
C ALA A 15 11.41 1.25 6.52
N LEU A 16 10.37 0.63 5.97
CA LEU A 16 9.14 1.30 5.67
C LEU A 16 8.56 1.64 7.03
N VAL A 17 8.94 2.80 7.57
CA VAL A 17 8.23 3.42 8.67
C VAL A 17 6.89 3.82 8.07
N CYS A 18 5.96 2.87 8.03
CA CYS A 18 4.55 3.12 7.81
C CYS A 18 4.04 3.85 9.05
N LEU A 19 4.22 5.17 9.07
CA LEU A 19 3.48 6.07 9.95
C LEU A 19 2.04 6.19 9.40
N PHE A 20 1.31 5.08 9.42
CA PHE A 20 -0.15 5.09 9.38
C PHE A 20 -0.62 4.99 10.82
N CYS A 21 -0.72 6.15 11.48
CA CYS A 21 -1.45 6.26 12.74
C CYS A 21 -2.84 6.82 12.41
N GLY A 22 -3.67 5.97 11.79
CA GLY A 22 -5.12 6.13 11.73
C GLY A 22 -5.78 5.20 12.76
N PRO A 23 -7.03 5.47 13.18
CA PRO A 23 -7.75 4.58 14.08
C PRO A 23 -7.90 3.18 13.47
N ALA A 24 -7.79 2.15 14.32
CA ALA A 24 -7.65 0.75 13.98
C ALA A 24 -8.95 0.08 13.47
N ALA A 25 -9.54 0.59 12.39
CA ALA A 25 -10.78 0.06 11.80
C ALA A 25 -10.62 -1.28 11.04
N GLN A 26 -9.41 -1.85 11.03
CA GLN A 26 -9.09 -3.04 10.22
C GLN A 26 -8.18 -4.05 10.95
N ALA A 27 -8.03 -3.93 12.27
CA ALA A 27 -7.11 -4.76 13.04
C ALA A 27 -7.82 -5.93 13.75
N GLN A 28 -7.60 -7.15 13.27
CA GLN A 28 -8.06 -8.37 13.92
C GLN A 28 -7.12 -8.78 15.05
N LEU A 29 -7.53 -8.49 16.30
CA LEU A 29 -6.80 -8.90 17.50
C LEU A 29 -6.70 -10.43 17.61
N LEU A 30 -5.48 -10.94 17.76
CA LEU A 30 -5.19 -12.36 17.93
C LEU A 30 -4.84 -12.69 19.38
N TRP A 31 -3.98 -11.90 20.02
CA TRP A 31 -3.57 -12.13 21.40
C TRP A 31 -3.58 -10.83 22.21
N SER A 32 -4.33 -10.85 23.30
CA SER A 32 -4.52 -9.73 24.25
C SER A 32 -3.85 -9.98 25.60
N PHE A 33 -3.59 -11.25 25.92
CA PHE A 33 -3.02 -11.68 27.20
C PHE A 33 -3.88 -11.43 28.46
N GLU A 34 -5.09 -10.90 28.31
CA GLU A 34 -6.07 -10.72 29.40
C GLU A 34 -6.52 -12.05 30.02
N THR A 35 -6.41 -13.15 29.28
CA THR A 35 -6.80 -14.49 29.75
C THR A 35 -5.60 -15.40 30.08
N GLY A 36 -4.41 -14.81 30.25
CA GLY A 36 -3.18 -15.52 30.57
C GLY A 36 -2.23 -15.58 29.37
N LEU A 37 -1.52 -16.71 29.22
CA LEU A 37 -0.53 -16.85 28.14
C LEU A 37 -1.13 -17.11 26.76
N GLU A 38 -2.42 -17.46 26.66
CA GLU A 38 -3.13 -17.63 25.39
C GLU A 38 -2.42 -18.53 24.35
N GLY A 39 -1.78 -19.59 24.84
CA GLY A 39 -1.06 -20.58 24.02
C GLY A 39 0.41 -20.26 23.77
N TRP A 40 0.92 -19.12 24.23
CA TRP A 40 2.33 -18.77 24.17
C TRP A 40 3.18 -19.60 25.13
N GLN A 41 4.32 -20.05 24.63
CA GLN A 41 5.25 -20.92 25.36
C GLN A 41 6.67 -20.74 24.80
N ALA A 42 7.67 -21.26 25.52
CA ALA A 42 9.04 -21.32 25.02
C ALA A 42 9.12 -22.14 23.72
N THR A 43 9.97 -21.73 22.77
CA THR A 43 10.14 -22.47 21.51
C THR A 43 10.75 -23.86 21.71
N GLY A 44 11.65 -23.97 22.69
CA GLY A 44 12.47 -25.17 22.91
C GLY A 44 13.52 -25.40 21.82
N TYR A 45 13.81 -24.40 20.98
CA TYR A 45 14.85 -24.50 19.96
C TYR A 45 16.24 -24.47 20.62
N ASN A 46 17.19 -25.18 20.01
CA ASN A 46 18.53 -25.34 20.60
C ASN A 46 19.36 -24.04 20.62
N ASP A 47 18.98 -23.08 19.80
CA ASP A 47 19.57 -21.74 19.68
C ASP A 47 18.79 -20.69 20.47
N SER A 48 17.78 -21.08 21.27
CA SER A 48 17.02 -20.17 22.12
C SER A 48 17.84 -19.76 23.36
N ASP A 49 17.88 -18.47 23.64
CA ASP A 49 18.37 -17.85 24.87
C ASP A 49 17.25 -17.55 25.87
N PHE A 50 16.05 -18.12 25.66
CA PHE A 50 14.90 -18.02 26.54
C PHE A 50 15.22 -18.33 28.02
N ILE A 51 14.75 -17.47 28.93
CA ILE A 51 14.83 -17.67 30.38
C ILE A 51 13.45 -17.92 30.98
N SER A 52 12.47 -17.03 30.75
CA SER A 52 11.14 -17.18 31.33
C SER A 52 10.03 -16.49 30.52
N ILE A 53 8.78 -16.94 30.74
CA ILE A 53 7.56 -16.36 30.17
C ILE A 53 6.51 -16.21 31.26
N GLY A 54 5.70 -15.15 31.19
CA GLY A 54 4.60 -14.89 32.12
C GLY A 54 3.63 -13.85 31.57
N THR A 55 2.70 -13.42 32.42
CA THR A 55 1.89 -12.21 32.17
C THR A 55 2.25 -11.13 33.19
N SER A 56 2.02 -9.86 32.83
CA SER A 56 2.37 -8.71 33.65
C SER A 56 1.36 -7.58 33.51
N ALA A 57 1.00 -6.94 34.63
CA ALA A 57 0.17 -5.73 34.63
C ALA A 57 1.00 -4.44 34.46
N SER A 58 2.33 -4.53 34.46
CA SER A 58 3.22 -3.37 34.48
C SER A 58 3.46 -2.73 33.09
N ALA A 59 2.99 -3.37 32.02
CA ALA A 59 3.34 -3.02 30.65
C ALA A 59 2.21 -3.24 29.63
N ALA A 60 0.96 -3.39 30.11
CA ALA A 60 -0.21 -3.44 29.26
C ALA A 60 -0.39 -2.08 28.56
N THR A 61 -0.54 -2.12 27.24
CA THR A 61 -0.83 -0.95 26.39
C THR A 61 -2.32 -0.79 26.18
N GLU A 62 -3.05 -1.90 26.16
CA GLU A 62 -4.51 -1.95 26.29
C GLU A 62 -4.89 -2.97 27.36
N GLY A 63 -6.09 -2.84 27.94
CA GLY A 63 -6.53 -3.77 28.99
C GLY A 63 -5.71 -3.67 30.29
N THR A 64 -5.40 -4.82 30.88
CA THR A 64 -4.75 -4.93 32.19
C THR A 64 -3.52 -5.84 32.21
N GLN A 65 -3.28 -6.63 31.17
CA GLN A 65 -2.23 -7.65 31.15
C GLN A 65 -1.49 -7.66 29.81
N SER A 66 -0.17 -7.82 29.86
CA SER A 66 0.67 -8.08 28.69
C SER A 66 1.42 -9.40 28.86
N LEU A 67 1.96 -9.95 27.77
CA LEU A 67 2.98 -11.00 27.87
C LEU A 67 4.27 -10.39 28.40
N VAL A 68 5.02 -11.14 29.22
CA VAL A 68 6.41 -10.82 29.56
C VAL A 68 7.30 -11.99 29.19
N VAL A 69 8.42 -11.70 28.54
CA VAL A 69 9.45 -12.67 28.19
C VAL A 69 10.78 -12.17 28.74
N GLU A 70 11.49 -13.05 29.44
CA GLU A 70 12.87 -12.83 29.85
C GLU A 70 13.79 -13.66 28.96
N THR A 71 14.80 -13.01 28.39
CA THR A 71 15.75 -13.61 27.46
C THR A 71 17.19 -13.32 27.86
N GLY A 72 18.07 -14.29 27.63
CA GLY A 72 19.50 -14.18 27.79
C GLY A 72 20.15 -13.43 26.63
N PRO A 73 21.49 -13.44 26.55
CA PRO A 73 22.21 -12.73 25.53
C PRO A 73 22.44 -13.63 24.31
N SER A 74 22.68 -13.02 23.15
CA SER A 74 22.81 -13.62 21.81
C SER A 74 21.51 -13.51 20.98
N TYR A 75 21.54 -14.15 19.83
CA TYR A 75 20.40 -14.44 18.98
C TYR A 75 19.70 -15.72 19.45
N GLY A 76 18.37 -15.68 19.52
CA GLY A 76 17.54 -16.85 19.78
C GLY A 76 16.06 -16.63 19.47
N TRP A 77 15.33 -17.73 19.22
CA TRP A 77 13.87 -17.73 19.17
C TRP A 77 13.32 -18.01 20.56
N ASP A 78 12.69 -17.02 21.19
CA ASP A 78 12.32 -17.07 22.60
C ASP A 78 11.02 -17.85 22.81
N VAL A 79 9.96 -17.38 22.18
CA VAL A 79 8.59 -17.84 22.43
C VAL A 79 7.83 -18.06 21.13
N LEU A 80 6.85 -18.96 21.17
CA LEU A 80 5.95 -19.23 20.06
C LEU A 80 4.53 -19.47 20.54
N SER A 81 3.59 -19.34 19.61
CA SER A 81 2.21 -19.79 19.74
C SER A 81 1.82 -20.63 18.53
N ASN A 82 1.15 -21.76 18.77
CA ASN A 82 0.63 -22.61 17.70
C ASN A 82 -0.87 -22.40 17.57
N VAL A 83 -1.33 -22.19 16.34
CA VAL A 83 -2.73 -22.02 15.98
C VAL A 83 -3.13 -23.17 15.07
N GLY A 84 -4.11 -23.95 15.49
CA GLY A 84 -4.71 -25.00 14.67
C GLY A 84 -6.20 -24.78 14.50
N ALA A 85 -6.85 -25.61 13.69
CA ALA A 85 -8.29 -25.50 13.40
C ALA A 85 -9.21 -25.59 14.65
N GLY A 86 -8.69 -26.01 15.81
CA GLY A 86 -9.40 -25.98 17.08
C GLY A 86 -9.63 -24.56 17.65
N ASP A 87 -8.84 -23.59 17.20
CA ASP A 87 -9.01 -22.16 17.48
C ASP A 87 -9.50 -21.46 16.22
N ALA A 88 -10.79 -21.57 15.94
CA ALA A 88 -11.38 -21.12 14.68
C ALA A 88 -11.13 -19.62 14.41
N ALA A 89 -11.11 -18.78 15.45
CA ALA A 89 -10.94 -17.33 15.28
C ALA A 89 -9.55 -17.00 14.73
N ARG A 90 -8.48 -17.45 15.40
CA ARG A 90 -7.11 -17.23 14.96
C ARG A 90 -6.81 -17.99 13.67
N TYR A 91 -7.31 -19.22 13.55
CA TYR A 91 -7.10 -20.05 12.36
C TYR A 91 -7.68 -19.40 11.10
N ASN A 92 -8.89 -18.85 11.17
CA ASN A 92 -9.50 -18.14 10.05
C ASN A 92 -8.74 -16.85 9.71
N ALA A 93 -8.21 -16.14 10.71
CA ALA A 93 -7.36 -14.96 10.51
C ALA A 93 -6.13 -15.28 9.67
N PHE A 94 -5.38 -16.32 10.05
CA PHE A 94 -4.21 -16.77 9.30
C PHE A 94 -4.57 -17.22 7.87
N ASN A 95 -5.73 -17.85 7.67
CA ASN A 95 -6.21 -18.21 6.33
C ASN A 95 -6.54 -16.99 5.46
N ALA A 96 -7.17 -15.96 6.04
CA ALA A 96 -7.48 -14.73 5.33
C ALA A 96 -6.20 -14.03 4.86
N VAL A 97 -5.20 -13.93 5.75
CA VAL A 97 -3.87 -13.41 5.42
C VAL A 97 -3.16 -14.29 4.37
N ALA A 98 -3.25 -15.62 4.48
CA ALA A 98 -2.64 -16.53 3.52
C ALA A 98 -3.18 -16.34 2.09
N ALA A 99 -4.46 -16.02 1.95
CA ALA A 99 -5.10 -15.80 0.66
C ALA A 99 -4.66 -14.50 -0.02
N ASN A 100 -4.25 -13.49 0.75
CA ASN A 100 -3.75 -12.22 0.20
C ASN A 100 -2.73 -11.54 1.15
N PRO A 101 -1.49 -12.03 1.24
CA PRO A 101 -0.51 -11.55 2.23
C PRO A 101 -0.07 -10.10 1.99
N ASP A 102 -0.21 -9.58 0.76
CA ASP A 102 0.11 -8.19 0.43
C ASP A 102 -0.91 -7.20 1.00
N ALA A 103 -2.09 -7.69 1.42
CA ALA A 103 -3.15 -6.88 2.01
C ALA A 103 -3.10 -6.81 3.54
N TYR A 104 -2.07 -7.36 4.20
CA TYR A 104 -2.02 -7.40 5.67
C TYR A 104 -0.62 -7.12 6.24
N SER A 105 -0.60 -6.57 7.45
CA SER A 105 0.56 -6.56 8.34
C SER A 105 0.27 -7.37 9.61
N LEU A 106 1.34 -7.88 10.23
CA LEU A 106 1.33 -8.35 11.60
C LEU A 106 1.82 -7.22 12.50
N ASP A 107 0.95 -6.76 13.39
CA ASP A 107 1.22 -5.65 14.28
C ASP A 107 1.18 -6.12 15.74
N PHE A 108 2.01 -5.51 16.59
CA PHE A 108 2.04 -5.75 18.02
C PHE A 108 2.81 -4.64 18.74
N ASP A 109 2.52 -4.47 20.03
CA ASP A 109 3.19 -3.49 20.86
C ASP A 109 4.31 -4.16 21.66
N VAL A 110 5.50 -3.56 21.60
CA VAL A 110 6.65 -3.98 22.42
C VAL A 110 6.90 -2.92 23.46
N VAL A 111 6.86 -3.31 24.73
CA VAL A 111 7.07 -2.39 25.85
C VAL A 111 8.34 -2.75 26.60
N PHE A 112 9.10 -1.72 26.98
CA PHE A 112 10.17 -1.82 27.96
C PHE A 112 9.85 -0.94 29.17
N THR A 113 10.06 -1.49 30.35
CA THR A 113 9.82 -0.86 31.65
C THR A 113 11.15 -0.54 32.34
N PRO A 114 11.18 0.22 33.44
CA PRO A 114 12.42 0.46 34.18
C PRO A 114 13.14 -0.82 34.62
N ASP A 115 12.40 -1.91 34.86
CA ASP A 115 12.94 -3.19 35.30
C ASP A 115 13.44 -4.06 34.14
N SER A 116 13.18 -3.68 32.88
CA SER A 116 13.52 -4.49 31.70
C SER A 116 15.00 -4.83 31.59
N PHE A 117 15.87 -3.90 31.98
CA PHE A 117 17.32 -4.08 32.00
C PHE A 117 17.89 -4.10 33.43
N GLY A 118 17.04 -3.96 34.46
CA GLY A 118 17.44 -3.69 35.84
C GLY A 118 18.26 -4.81 36.49
N SER A 119 18.14 -6.03 35.98
CA SER A 119 18.89 -7.20 36.45
C SER A 119 20.16 -7.49 35.64
N THR A 120 20.40 -6.81 34.52
CA THR A 120 21.59 -7.04 33.69
C THR A 120 22.84 -6.38 34.30
N SER A 121 24.02 -6.98 34.09
CA SER A 121 25.28 -6.38 34.51
C SER A 121 25.84 -5.38 33.48
N SER A 122 25.38 -5.49 32.23
CA SER A 122 25.61 -4.54 31.14
C SER A 122 24.43 -4.63 30.18
N ILE A 123 23.92 -3.48 29.74
CA ILE A 123 22.80 -3.42 28.79
C ILE A 123 23.22 -3.75 27.34
N GLY A 124 24.53 -3.83 27.06
CA GLY A 124 25.06 -4.10 25.72
C GLY A 124 25.10 -2.86 24.83
N ASN A 125 25.31 -3.07 23.53
CA ASN A 125 25.26 -2.06 22.46
C ASN A 125 24.01 -2.20 21.61
N TYR A 126 23.40 -3.39 21.53
CA TYR A 126 22.19 -3.59 20.77
C TYR A 126 21.21 -4.58 21.41
N PHE A 127 19.93 -4.35 21.13
CA PHE A 127 18.84 -5.26 21.40
C PHE A 127 17.81 -5.12 20.28
N LEU A 128 17.61 -6.21 19.52
CA LEU A 128 16.79 -6.24 18.31
C LEU A 128 15.78 -7.37 18.41
N MET A 129 14.59 -7.16 17.85
CA MET A 129 13.53 -8.16 17.79
C MET A 129 13.42 -8.82 16.42
N ASN A 130 13.01 -10.09 16.40
CA ASN A 130 12.81 -10.90 15.21
C ASN A 130 11.44 -11.57 15.27
N VAL A 131 10.85 -11.80 14.10
CA VAL A 131 9.54 -12.45 13.97
C VAL A 131 9.64 -13.55 12.92
N ALA A 132 9.02 -14.69 13.18
CA ALA A 132 8.88 -15.73 12.18
C ALA A 132 7.52 -16.41 12.22
N VAL A 133 7.05 -16.83 11.06
CA VAL A 133 5.86 -17.67 10.90
C VAL A 133 6.25 -19.03 10.35
N ASN A 134 5.44 -20.05 10.64
CA ASN A 134 5.62 -21.37 10.08
C ASN A 134 4.25 -21.98 9.79
N SER A 135 4.15 -22.65 8.64
CA SER A 135 2.96 -23.36 8.19
C SER A 135 3.36 -24.44 7.19
N ASP A 136 2.41 -25.30 6.80
CA ASP A 136 2.64 -26.30 5.77
C ASP A 136 3.11 -25.66 4.46
N THR A 137 3.88 -26.39 3.65
CA THR A 137 4.35 -25.96 2.34
C THR A 137 5.32 -24.76 2.34
N THR A 138 4.97 -23.59 2.90
CA THR A 138 5.84 -22.41 2.97
C THR A 138 6.98 -22.59 3.97
N GLY A 139 6.74 -23.38 5.04
CA GLY A 139 7.70 -23.64 6.10
C GLY A 139 8.03 -22.40 6.91
N PHE A 140 9.22 -22.39 7.53
CA PHE A 140 9.66 -21.31 8.41
C PHE A 140 10.09 -20.08 7.61
N LYS A 141 9.40 -18.95 7.80
CA LYS A 141 9.68 -17.64 7.19
C LYS A 141 9.94 -16.62 8.28
N GLN A 142 10.96 -15.78 8.09
CA GLN A 142 11.42 -14.88 9.12
C GLN A 142 11.67 -13.47 8.59
N SER A 143 11.36 -12.49 9.43
CA SER A 143 11.75 -11.10 9.30
C SER A 143 12.64 -10.75 10.50
N LEU A 144 13.86 -10.31 10.22
CA LEU A 144 14.88 -10.04 11.24
C LEU A 144 14.99 -8.54 11.51
N ASN A 145 15.30 -8.17 12.74
CA ASN A 145 15.50 -6.80 13.20
C ASN A 145 14.28 -5.91 12.91
N VAL A 146 13.09 -6.37 13.31
CA VAL A 146 11.82 -5.66 13.10
C VAL A 146 11.64 -4.45 14.02
N SER A 147 12.48 -4.33 15.05
CA SER A 147 12.51 -3.18 15.95
C SER A 147 13.70 -2.26 15.64
N PRO A 148 13.60 -0.95 15.98
CA PRO A 148 14.78 -0.12 16.18
C PRO A 148 15.75 -0.76 17.19
N ASN A 149 17.00 -0.29 17.21
CA ASN A 149 17.92 -0.66 18.27
C ASN A 149 17.46 -0.03 19.60
N ILE A 150 16.96 -0.87 20.51
CA ILE A 150 16.35 -0.41 21.76
C ILE A 150 17.39 0.27 22.68
N ILE A 151 18.66 -0.14 22.61
CA ILE A 151 19.73 0.41 23.47
C ILE A 151 19.98 1.89 23.20
N ASP A 152 19.80 2.36 21.97
CA ASP A 152 19.97 3.77 21.63
C ASP A 152 18.96 4.66 22.39
N ALA A 153 17.74 4.18 22.56
CA ALA A 153 16.70 4.88 23.31
C ALA A 153 16.92 4.81 24.83
N VAL A 154 17.43 3.68 25.34
CA VAL A 154 17.74 3.50 26.77
C VAL A 154 18.93 4.38 27.20
N ALA A 155 19.92 4.61 26.33
CA ALA A 155 21.10 5.41 26.64
C ALA A 155 20.86 6.93 26.61
N GLY A 156 19.84 7.39 25.86
CA GLY A 156 19.58 8.81 25.56
C GLY A 156 18.84 9.64 26.62
N THR A 157 18.53 9.07 27.78
CA THR A 157 17.60 9.55 28.84
C THR A 157 16.13 9.10 28.61
N PRO A 158 15.78 7.84 28.94
CA PRO A 158 14.46 7.28 28.62
C PRO A 158 13.41 7.72 29.64
N THR A 159 12.34 8.36 29.16
CA THR A 159 11.05 8.36 29.85
C THR A 159 10.41 6.99 29.66
N TYR A 160 10.14 6.28 30.76
CA TYR A 160 9.45 4.99 30.73
C TYR A 160 7.93 5.13 30.94
N PRO A 161 7.12 4.16 30.45
CA PRO A 161 7.52 3.01 29.63
C PRO A 161 7.92 3.42 28.20
N LEU A 162 8.84 2.68 27.60
CA LEU A 162 9.16 2.81 26.17
C LEU A 162 8.22 1.87 25.42
N VAL A 163 7.38 2.43 24.54
CA VAL A 163 6.42 1.67 23.73
C VAL A 163 6.84 1.76 22.27
N TYR A 164 7.03 0.61 21.64
CA TYR A 164 7.35 0.47 20.22
C TYR A 164 6.24 -0.31 19.53
N PRO A 165 5.36 0.36 18.77
CA PRO A 165 4.49 -0.35 17.85
C PRO A 165 5.35 -0.95 16.74
N ILE A 166 5.26 -2.26 16.57
CA ILE A 166 5.93 -3.00 15.50
C ILE A 166 4.87 -3.35 14.45
N SER A 167 5.21 -3.17 13.19
CA SER A 167 4.40 -3.58 12.04
C SER A 167 5.27 -4.31 11.03
N VAL A 168 4.88 -5.52 10.65
CA VAL A 168 5.61 -6.36 9.70
C VAL A 168 4.69 -6.74 8.55
N PRO A 169 4.95 -6.33 7.29
CA PRO A 169 4.14 -6.74 6.15
C PRO A 169 4.10 -8.27 6.01
N MET A 170 2.91 -8.84 5.84
CA MET A 170 2.73 -10.28 5.72
C MET A 170 3.29 -10.83 4.40
N ALA A 171 3.50 -9.98 3.41
CA ALA A 171 4.30 -10.27 2.21
C ALA A 171 5.71 -10.79 2.53
N LEU A 172 6.31 -10.36 3.66
CA LEU A 172 7.62 -10.83 4.14
C LEU A 172 7.53 -12.11 4.98
N LEU A 173 6.34 -12.47 5.44
CA LEU A 173 6.05 -13.60 6.31
C LEU A 173 4.94 -14.48 5.68
N PRO A 174 5.12 -15.04 4.47
CA PRO A 174 4.05 -15.77 3.80
C PRO A 174 3.74 -17.10 4.52
N VAL A 175 2.45 -17.34 4.73
CA VAL A 175 1.89 -18.59 5.24
C VAL A 175 1.04 -19.28 4.17
N SER A 176 0.85 -20.60 4.26
CA SER A 176 0.01 -21.33 3.31
C SER A 176 -1.47 -21.29 3.69
N GLU A 177 -2.34 -21.22 2.69
CA GLU A 177 -3.77 -21.42 2.90
C GLU A 177 -4.06 -22.85 3.37
N ASN A 178 -5.05 -22.97 4.26
CA ASN A 178 -5.58 -24.22 4.80
C ASN A 178 -4.50 -25.13 5.41
N SER A 179 -3.48 -24.54 6.04
CA SER A 179 -2.46 -25.33 6.72
C SER A 179 -3.05 -26.11 7.89
N GLY A 180 -2.56 -27.33 8.14
CA GLY A 180 -2.85 -28.09 9.35
C GLY A 180 -2.35 -27.41 10.64
N PHE A 181 -1.42 -26.46 10.54
CA PHE A 181 -0.99 -25.61 11.65
C PHE A 181 -0.44 -24.26 11.16
N TYR A 182 -0.68 -23.23 11.95
CA TYR A 182 0.08 -21.99 11.90
C TYR A 182 0.89 -21.86 13.18
N GLN A 183 2.03 -21.19 13.08
CA GLN A 183 2.87 -20.89 14.23
C GLN A 183 3.45 -19.50 14.06
N LEU A 184 3.38 -18.70 15.12
CA LEU A 184 4.05 -17.41 15.23
C LEU A 184 5.17 -17.54 16.27
N ASN A 185 6.36 -17.06 15.94
CA ASN A 185 7.56 -17.09 16.76
C ASN A 185 8.08 -15.67 16.95
N ILE A 186 8.47 -15.34 18.17
CA ILE A 186 9.17 -14.10 18.51
C ILE A 186 10.54 -14.47 19.05
N GLY A 187 11.55 -13.76 18.57
CA GLY A 187 12.93 -13.95 19.00
C GLY A 187 13.62 -12.61 19.20
N THR A 188 14.79 -12.68 19.79
CA THR A 188 15.62 -11.51 20.06
C THR A 188 17.05 -11.73 19.59
N ASN A 189 17.78 -10.64 19.46
CA ASN A 189 19.21 -10.64 19.20
C ASN A 189 19.86 -9.49 19.97
N SER A 190 20.71 -9.81 20.94
CA SER A 190 21.33 -8.81 21.80
C SER A 190 22.73 -9.20 22.26
N ASP A 191 23.51 -8.21 22.69
CA ASP A 191 24.84 -8.40 23.29
C ASP A 191 24.91 -7.93 24.74
N HIS A 192 23.78 -7.93 25.45
CA HIS A 192 23.75 -7.64 26.86
C HIS A 192 24.54 -8.68 27.68
N VAL A 193 24.77 -8.39 28.95
CA VAL A 193 25.38 -9.34 29.88
C VAL A 193 24.43 -9.58 31.03
N ASN A 194 24.06 -10.84 31.24
CA ASN A 194 23.15 -11.25 32.30
C ASN A 194 23.61 -10.78 33.69
N GLY A 195 22.65 -10.73 34.60
CA GLY A 195 22.86 -10.53 36.02
C GLY A 195 23.67 -11.65 36.67
N GLY A 196 24.11 -11.39 37.89
CA GLY A 196 24.89 -12.36 38.68
C GLY A 196 24.14 -13.66 39.00
N GLY A 197 22.81 -13.68 38.92
CA GLY A 197 21.97 -14.87 39.07
C GLY A 197 21.57 -15.52 37.75
N GLY A 198 22.04 -15.00 36.61
CA GLY A 198 21.66 -15.45 35.26
C GLY A 198 20.45 -14.73 34.68
N GLU A 199 19.90 -13.72 35.38
CA GLU A 199 18.77 -12.91 34.92
C GLU A 199 19.10 -12.15 33.64
N GLY A 200 18.16 -12.09 32.71
CA GLY A 200 18.33 -11.48 31.40
C GLY A 200 17.57 -10.17 31.23
N VAL A 201 17.27 -9.84 29.98
CA VAL A 201 16.42 -8.68 29.61
C VAL A 201 14.97 -9.11 29.54
N LYS A 202 14.07 -8.26 30.04
CA LYS A 202 12.61 -8.44 29.93
C LYS A 202 12.00 -7.52 28.88
N TYR A 203 11.34 -8.09 27.90
CA TYR A 203 10.45 -7.36 27.00
C TYR A 203 9.01 -7.79 27.22
N TYR A 204 8.09 -6.90 26.92
CA TYR A 204 6.67 -7.14 27.07
C TYR A 204 6.01 -7.02 25.70
N LEU A 205 5.10 -7.96 25.39
CA LEU A 205 4.31 -7.94 24.16
C LEU A 205 2.85 -7.74 24.49
N ASP A 206 2.17 -6.96 23.68
CA ASP A 206 0.74 -6.74 23.81
C ASP A 206 0.07 -6.54 22.42
N ASN A 207 -1.24 -6.72 22.37
CA ASN A 207 -2.09 -6.44 21.20
C ASN A 207 -1.59 -7.02 19.88
N ILE A 208 -1.19 -8.30 19.88
CA ILE A 208 -0.75 -8.96 18.65
C ILE A 208 -1.96 -9.16 17.74
N ARG A 209 -1.91 -8.60 16.53
CA ARG A 209 -3.04 -8.50 15.61
C ARG A 209 -2.61 -8.56 14.15
N PHE A 210 -3.50 -9.01 13.29
CA PHE A 210 -3.37 -8.75 11.86
C PHE A 210 -4.11 -7.47 11.52
N THR A 211 -3.46 -6.54 10.84
CA THR A 211 -4.09 -5.32 10.36
C THR A 211 -4.21 -5.40 8.85
N GLN A 212 -5.43 -5.28 8.34
CA GLN A 212 -5.61 -5.15 6.90
C GLN A 212 -5.03 -3.80 6.46
N LEU A 213 -4.22 -3.82 5.42
CA LEU A 213 -3.69 -2.62 4.81
C LEU A 213 -4.78 -2.00 3.93
N PRO A 214 -4.91 -0.66 3.91
CA PRO A 214 -5.82 0.02 3.02
C PRO A 214 -5.63 -0.50 1.60
N GLN A 215 -6.70 -1.03 1.01
CA GLN A 215 -6.67 -1.39 -0.40
C GLN A 215 -6.67 -0.10 -1.19
N VAL A 216 -5.90 -0.03 -2.27
CA VAL A 216 -5.85 1.17 -3.11
C VAL A 216 -6.35 0.86 -4.50
N VAL A 217 -7.05 1.82 -5.11
CA VAL A 217 -7.43 1.81 -6.52
C VAL A 217 -6.67 2.93 -7.21
N GLU A 218 -6.03 2.58 -8.32
CA GLU A 218 -5.42 3.54 -9.22
C GLU A 218 -6.43 3.94 -10.31
N THR A 219 -6.68 5.24 -10.44
CA THR A 219 -7.54 5.80 -11.48
C THR A 219 -6.72 6.66 -12.41
N THR A 220 -6.50 6.18 -13.64
CA THR A 220 -5.78 6.93 -14.68
C THR A 220 -6.56 8.17 -15.08
N LEU A 221 -5.88 9.33 -15.04
CA LEU A 221 -6.41 10.61 -15.48
C LEU A 221 -5.94 10.95 -16.90
N PHE A 222 -4.68 10.64 -17.22
CA PHE A 222 -4.09 10.85 -18.54
C PHE A 222 -3.19 9.67 -18.91
N SER A 223 -3.34 9.19 -20.14
CA SER A 223 -2.59 8.04 -20.66
C SER A 223 -2.02 8.30 -22.06
N TRP A 224 -2.31 9.44 -22.68
CA TRP A 224 -1.80 9.81 -24.02
C TRP A 224 -2.20 8.83 -25.14
N GLU A 225 -3.19 7.97 -24.88
CA GLU A 225 -3.71 6.97 -25.82
C GLU A 225 -4.86 7.50 -26.66
N THR A 226 -5.37 8.71 -26.35
CA THR A 226 -6.48 9.32 -27.09
C THR A 226 -6.13 9.44 -28.57
N PRO A 227 -6.85 8.77 -29.49
CA PRO A 227 -6.48 8.77 -30.91
C PRO A 227 -6.52 10.17 -31.53
N ASP A 228 -5.47 10.52 -32.27
CA ASP A 228 -5.40 11.76 -33.04
C ASP A 228 -6.51 11.80 -34.11
N ASN A 229 -7.31 12.87 -34.11
CA ASN A 229 -8.39 13.03 -35.05
C ASN A 229 -7.89 13.73 -36.32
N PRO A 230 -7.88 13.03 -37.48
CA PRO A 230 -7.32 13.61 -38.71
C PRO A 230 -8.12 14.82 -39.24
N ALA A 231 -9.30 15.11 -38.69
CA ALA A 231 -10.10 16.28 -39.05
C ALA A 231 -9.66 17.58 -38.35
N THR A 232 -8.87 17.50 -37.27
CA THR A 232 -8.47 18.62 -36.41
C THR A 232 -6.96 18.86 -36.51
N THR A 233 -6.44 19.09 -37.70
CA THR A 233 -4.98 19.13 -38.00
C THR A 233 -4.12 20.14 -37.20
N GLU A 234 -4.73 21.05 -36.45
CA GLU A 234 -4.05 22.04 -35.59
C GLU A 234 -3.97 21.60 -34.11
N VAL A 235 -4.74 20.58 -33.73
CA VAL A 235 -4.81 20.01 -32.39
C VAL A 235 -4.39 18.56 -32.50
N ASN A 236 -3.45 18.14 -31.65
CA ASN A 236 -3.16 16.72 -31.52
C ASN A 236 -3.82 16.23 -30.23
N GLU A 237 -4.91 15.46 -30.36
CA GLU A 237 -5.69 14.97 -29.22
C GLU A 237 -4.93 13.97 -28.34
N GLN A 238 -3.85 13.36 -28.83
CA GLN A 238 -2.99 12.49 -28.02
C GLN A 238 -2.29 13.25 -26.89
N PHE A 239 -2.16 14.57 -26.98
CA PHE A 239 -1.68 15.37 -25.85
C PHE A 239 -2.72 15.53 -24.74
N GLU A 240 -4.00 15.18 -24.96
CA GLU A 240 -5.05 15.21 -23.94
C GLU A 240 -5.16 16.59 -23.25
N GLY A 241 -4.91 17.66 -24.00
CA GLY A 241 -4.93 19.04 -23.50
C GLY A 241 -3.65 19.49 -22.78
N TRP A 242 -2.63 18.64 -22.69
CA TRP A 242 -1.31 19.01 -22.18
C TRP A 242 -0.59 19.97 -23.13
N THR A 243 0.05 20.97 -22.55
CA THR A 243 0.80 22.01 -23.25
C THR A 243 2.12 22.28 -22.51
N PRO A 244 3.11 22.94 -23.16
CA PRO A 244 4.29 23.43 -22.47
C PRO A 244 3.93 24.20 -21.20
N GLY A 245 4.67 23.90 -20.12
CA GLY A 245 4.46 24.55 -18.84
C GLY A 245 4.84 26.03 -18.85
N PHE A 246 4.65 26.69 -17.71
CA PHE A 246 5.00 28.11 -17.56
C PHE A 246 6.50 28.35 -17.29
N GLY A 247 7.29 27.28 -17.16
CA GLY A 247 8.76 27.33 -17.25
C GLY A 247 9.22 27.27 -18.71
N THR A 248 10.24 28.04 -19.07
CA THR A 248 10.79 28.03 -20.43
C THR A 248 11.78 26.88 -20.64
N GLY A 249 11.92 26.40 -21.88
CA GLY A 249 13.02 25.51 -22.30
C GLY A 249 12.67 24.03 -22.34
N HIS A 250 11.38 23.71 -22.45
CA HIS A 250 10.87 22.36 -22.68
C HIS A 250 10.11 22.32 -24.00
N THR A 251 10.19 21.19 -24.68
CA THR A 251 9.33 20.86 -25.81
C THR A 251 8.68 19.52 -25.58
N HIS A 252 7.48 19.34 -26.12
CA HIS A 252 6.70 18.12 -25.96
C HIS A 252 6.58 17.37 -27.28
N ALA A 253 6.57 16.06 -27.18
CA ALA A 253 6.22 15.16 -28.27
C ALA A 253 5.43 13.97 -27.72
N ILE A 254 4.68 13.31 -28.59
CA ILE A 254 4.12 11.99 -28.30
C ILE A 254 5.07 10.96 -28.89
N THR A 255 5.40 9.95 -28.09
CA THR A 255 6.36 8.91 -28.44
C THR A 255 5.82 7.55 -28.06
N THR A 256 6.33 6.50 -28.70
CA THR A 256 6.05 5.11 -28.29
C THR A 256 7.09 4.56 -27.33
N VAL A 257 8.14 5.34 -27.05
CA VAL A 257 9.21 4.97 -26.12
C VAL A 257 8.75 5.30 -24.71
N GLY A 258 8.98 4.39 -23.76
CA GLY A 258 8.65 4.65 -22.35
C GLY A 258 7.18 4.55 -21.98
N ALA A 259 6.30 4.16 -22.92
CA ALA A 259 4.95 3.71 -22.59
C ALA A 259 5.04 2.43 -21.72
N THR A 260 4.42 2.48 -20.54
CA THR A 260 4.33 1.38 -19.58
C THR A 260 2.97 0.70 -19.64
N ASP A 261 1.93 1.40 -20.11
CA ASP A 261 0.65 0.83 -20.51
C ASP A 261 0.23 1.43 -21.85
N GLY A 262 -0.40 0.63 -22.72
CA GLY A 262 -0.73 1.08 -24.07
C GLY A 262 0.48 1.22 -25.02
N THR A 263 0.45 2.26 -25.86
CA THR A 263 1.33 2.47 -27.01
C THR A 263 2.13 3.77 -26.94
N TYR A 264 1.61 4.80 -26.29
CA TYR A 264 2.07 6.17 -26.36
C TYR A 264 2.41 6.71 -24.96
N ALA A 265 3.31 7.69 -24.93
CA ALA A 265 3.71 8.41 -23.72
C ALA A 265 4.02 9.87 -24.07
N LEU A 266 3.97 10.75 -23.08
CA LEU A 266 4.38 12.14 -23.21
C LEU A 266 5.90 12.25 -23.08
N GLU A 267 6.56 12.65 -24.15
CA GLU A 267 7.97 13.03 -24.11
C GLU A 267 8.13 14.49 -23.74
N ILE A 268 8.96 14.75 -22.72
CA ILE A 268 9.39 16.08 -22.31
C ILE A 268 10.89 16.20 -22.61
N ASP A 269 11.21 16.99 -23.63
CA ASP A 269 12.58 17.31 -24.03
C ASP A 269 13.03 18.61 -23.36
N ARG A 270 14.10 18.53 -22.57
CA ARG A 270 14.81 19.69 -22.00
C ARG A 270 16.29 19.70 -22.34
N SER A 271 16.67 19.06 -23.44
CA SER A 271 18.05 18.98 -23.93
C SER A 271 18.70 20.35 -24.15
N SER A 272 17.87 21.38 -24.41
CA SER A 272 18.32 22.77 -24.56
C SER A 272 18.74 23.44 -23.24
N GLN A 273 18.41 22.84 -22.08
CA GLN A 273 18.75 23.37 -20.77
C GLN A 273 20.05 22.76 -20.24
N THR A 274 21.09 23.58 -20.14
CA THR A 274 22.45 23.12 -19.79
C THR A 274 22.87 23.41 -18.35
N SER A 275 21.98 23.98 -17.52
CA SER A 275 22.24 24.30 -16.12
C SER A 275 21.27 23.55 -15.20
N PRO A 276 21.73 23.02 -14.05
CA PRO A 276 20.86 22.43 -13.05
C PRO A 276 19.73 23.37 -12.67
N ASN A 277 18.48 22.92 -12.77
CA ASN A 277 17.35 23.72 -12.31
C ASN A 277 16.10 22.88 -12.06
N PHE A 278 15.24 23.47 -11.23
CA PHE A 278 13.84 23.15 -11.13
C PHE A 278 13.06 23.96 -12.18
N THR A 279 12.05 23.34 -12.81
CA THR A 279 11.22 24.00 -13.82
C THR A 279 9.90 23.27 -14.03
N TRP A 280 8.80 24.04 -14.14
CA TRP A 280 7.48 23.55 -14.54
C TRP A 280 7.40 23.44 -16.06
N GLY A 281 7.76 22.27 -16.58
CA GLY A 281 7.95 22.04 -18.02
C GLY A 281 6.69 21.63 -18.77
N SER A 282 5.66 21.15 -18.08
CA SER A 282 4.39 20.74 -18.69
C SER A 282 3.20 21.16 -17.85
N GLN A 283 2.06 21.40 -18.47
CA GLN A 283 0.81 21.66 -17.78
C GLN A 283 -0.42 21.19 -18.57
N PHE A 284 -1.44 20.77 -17.84
CA PHE A 284 -2.81 20.66 -18.30
C PHE A 284 -3.61 21.81 -17.68
N GLN A 285 -4.42 22.47 -18.49
CA GLN A 285 -5.28 23.57 -18.04
C GLN A 285 -6.65 23.45 -18.67
N ILE A 286 -7.68 23.60 -17.86
CA ILE A 286 -9.06 23.63 -18.29
C ILE A 286 -9.80 24.74 -17.54
N SER A 287 -10.63 25.48 -18.28
CA SER A 287 -11.52 26.52 -17.75
C SER A 287 -12.90 26.27 -18.32
N SER A 288 -13.90 26.11 -17.46
CA SER A 288 -15.30 26.06 -17.88
C SER A 288 -15.86 27.45 -18.15
N ASP A 289 -15.29 28.49 -17.54
CA ASP A 289 -15.58 29.86 -17.92
C ASP A 289 -14.89 30.18 -19.25
N THR A 290 -15.71 30.36 -20.28
CA THR A 290 -15.28 30.61 -21.66
C THR A 290 -15.23 32.09 -22.00
N ASN A 291 -15.66 32.96 -21.07
CA ASN A 291 -15.62 34.39 -21.27
C ASN A 291 -14.25 34.97 -20.87
N PRO A 292 -13.62 35.78 -21.74
CA PRO A 292 -12.38 36.46 -21.36
C PRO A 292 -12.58 37.60 -20.33
N ASP A 293 -13.81 38.05 -20.09
CA ASP A 293 -14.13 39.06 -19.09
C ASP A 293 -14.38 38.40 -17.72
N PRO A 294 -13.51 38.60 -16.71
CA PRO A 294 -13.65 37.97 -15.40
C PRO A 294 -14.87 38.45 -14.60
N GLU A 295 -15.58 39.50 -15.05
CA GLU A 295 -16.82 39.97 -14.44
C GLU A 295 -18.09 39.27 -15.02
N ILE A 296 -17.95 38.45 -16.07
CA ILE A 296 -19.06 37.80 -16.75
C ILE A 296 -18.77 36.30 -16.91
N GLU A 297 -19.40 35.48 -16.06
CA GLU A 297 -19.27 34.02 -16.17
C GLU A 297 -20.09 33.47 -17.35
N ASP A 298 -19.42 32.78 -18.29
CA ASP A 298 -20.07 31.97 -19.34
C ASP A 298 -19.60 30.52 -19.23
N ILE A 299 -20.31 29.75 -18.39
CA ILE A 299 -19.92 28.39 -18.00
C ILE A 299 -20.35 27.37 -19.06
N ASP A 300 -19.39 26.71 -19.68
CA ASP A 300 -19.61 25.51 -20.48
C ASP A 300 -19.86 24.31 -19.55
N ALA A 301 -21.09 23.79 -19.59
CA ALA A 301 -21.51 22.68 -18.73
C ALA A 301 -20.72 21.38 -18.96
N THR A 302 -20.19 21.16 -20.17
CA THR A 302 -19.38 19.95 -20.48
C THR A 302 -18.00 20.07 -19.86
N LEU A 303 -17.35 21.23 -20.02
CA LEU A 303 -16.06 21.50 -19.39
C LEU A 303 -16.18 21.51 -17.87
N GLN A 304 -17.27 22.07 -17.33
CA GLN A 304 -17.53 22.04 -15.89
C GLN A 304 -17.66 20.61 -15.38
N ALA A 305 -18.41 19.74 -16.06
CA ALA A 305 -18.52 18.34 -15.66
C ALA A 305 -17.16 17.60 -15.69
N THR A 306 -16.29 17.92 -16.65
CA THR A 306 -14.91 17.39 -16.67
C THR A 306 -14.08 17.90 -15.50
N ILE A 307 -14.20 19.18 -15.15
CA ILE A 307 -13.50 19.75 -13.99
C ILE A 307 -13.99 19.11 -12.70
N ASP A 308 -15.31 18.99 -12.53
CA ASP A 308 -15.91 18.40 -11.32
C ASP A 308 -15.49 16.93 -11.15
N ASP A 309 -15.42 16.16 -12.23
CA ASP A 309 -14.93 14.77 -12.21
C ASP A 309 -13.45 14.69 -11.81
N LEU A 310 -12.58 15.51 -12.42
CA LEU A 310 -11.16 15.54 -12.08
C LEU A 310 -10.93 16.00 -10.63
N VAL A 311 -11.63 17.05 -10.18
CA VAL A 311 -11.56 17.55 -8.81
C VAL A 311 -12.05 16.51 -7.82
N GLY A 312 -13.15 15.82 -8.12
CA GLY A 312 -13.66 14.72 -7.29
C GLY A 312 -12.64 13.59 -7.14
N LYS A 313 -12.01 13.16 -8.24
CA LYS A 313 -10.95 12.13 -8.22
C LYS A 313 -9.71 12.57 -7.46
N ILE A 314 -9.26 13.82 -7.61
CA ILE A 314 -8.09 14.34 -6.90
C ILE A 314 -8.38 14.48 -5.40
N ASN A 315 -9.53 15.06 -5.03
CA ASN A 315 -9.90 15.24 -3.62
C ASN A 315 -10.18 13.92 -2.89
N GLY A 316 -10.64 12.89 -3.62
CA GLY A 316 -10.82 11.54 -3.08
C GLY A 316 -9.55 10.69 -3.00
N ALA A 317 -8.42 11.20 -3.48
CA ALA A 317 -7.17 10.47 -3.54
C ALA A 317 -6.28 10.68 -2.31
N THR A 318 -5.38 9.73 -2.06
CA THR A 318 -4.30 9.85 -1.09
C THR A 318 -2.97 10.22 -1.75
N ALA A 319 -2.76 9.81 -3.01
CA ALA A 319 -1.57 10.14 -3.78
C ALA A 319 -1.86 10.39 -5.26
N VAL A 320 -0.92 11.05 -5.93
CA VAL A 320 -0.81 11.10 -7.39
C VAL A 320 0.41 10.28 -7.81
N ALA A 321 0.30 9.55 -8.91
CA ALA A 321 1.39 8.76 -9.47
C ALA A 321 1.49 8.89 -10.98
N PHE A 322 2.68 8.69 -11.51
CA PHE A 322 2.94 8.59 -12.94
C PHE A 322 4.24 7.83 -13.15
N ASP A 323 4.33 7.14 -14.27
CA ASP A 323 5.51 6.40 -14.65
C ASP A 323 6.45 7.31 -15.43
N VAL A 324 7.75 7.13 -15.17
CA VAL A 324 8.80 7.92 -15.77
C VAL A 324 9.83 6.98 -16.35
N ARG A 325 10.13 7.16 -17.64
CA ARG A 325 11.34 6.64 -18.26
C ARG A 325 12.31 7.77 -18.51
N ILE A 326 13.57 7.57 -18.13
CA ILE A 326 14.65 8.51 -18.43
C ILE A 326 15.30 8.08 -19.75
N GLY A 327 15.20 8.95 -20.75
CA GLY A 327 15.72 8.74 -22.08
C GLY A 327 17.23 8.87 -22.18
N ASP A 328 17.76 8.19 -23.19
CA ASP A 328 19.17 8.11 -23.54
C ASP A 328 19.63 9.46 -24.10
N ASN A 329 20.39 10.25 -23.32
CA ASN A 329 20.93 11.53 -23.78
C ASN A 329 22.46 11.55 -23.65
N PHE A 330 23.17 10.91 -24.58
CA PHE A 330 24.63 11.00 -24.63
C PHE A 330 25.10 12.33 -25.25
N PRO A 331 26.08 13.04 -24.66
CA PRO A 331 26.95 12.67 -23.53
C PRO A 331 26.50 13.23 -22.15
N TYR A 332 25.26 13.68 -22.00
CA TYR A 332 24.76 14.36 -20.81
C TYR A 332 23.72 13.51 -20.08
N SER A 333 24.17 12.54 -19.29
CA SER A 333 23.30 11.88 -18.32
C SER A 333 23.29 12.69 -17.02
N ALA A 334 22.09 13.06 -16.56
CA ALA A 334 21.90 13.64 -15.24
C ALA A 334 22.44 12.67 -14.17
N GLY A 335 23.11 13.15 -13.13
CA GLY A 335 23.40 12.33 -11.94
C GLY A 335 22.21 12.26 -10.98
N TYR A 336 21.26 13.17 -11.16
CA TYR A 336 20.11 13.40 -10.31
C TYR A 336 18.92 13.89 -11.12
N ALA A 337 17.76 13.26 -10.89
CA ALA A 337 16.49 13.77 -11.40
C ALA A 337 15.36 13.55 -10.39
N LYS A 338 14.51 14.57 -10.26
CA LYS A 338 13.22 14.53 -9.57
C LYS A 338 12.13 15.07 -10.47
N PHE A 339 10.92 14.64 -10.20
CA PHE A 339 9.71 15.08 -10.86
C PHE A 339 8.72 15.51 -9.80
N GLY A 340 8.00 16.57 -10.07
CA GLY A 340 6.99 17.10 -9.16
C GLY A 340 5.69 17.38 -9.87
N VAL A 341 4.65 17.54 -9.07
CA VAL A 341 3.30 17.86 -9.53
C VAL A 341 2.83 19.08 -8.76
N HIS A 342 2.05 19.94 -9.41
CA HIS A 342 1.20 20.88 -8.69
C HIS A 342 -0.25 20.79 -9.15
N PHE A 343 -1.15 21.17 -8.25
CA PHE A 343 -2.55 21.41 -8.52
C PHE A 343 -2.93 22.83 -8.10
N THR A 344 -3.71 23.50 -8.95
CA THR A 344 -4.28 24.82 -8.67
C THR A 344 -5.69 24.92 -9.21
N ASP A 345 -6.57 25.58 -8.46
CA ASP A 345 -7.95 25.86 -8.82
C ASP A 345 -8.21 27.38 -8.89
N SER A 346 -9.47 27.79 -8.98
CA SER A 346 -9.89 29.20 -9.04
C SER A 346 -9.60 30.01 -7.76
N THR A 347 -9.29 29.37 -6.63
CA THR A 347 -8.86 30.07 -5.41
C THR A 347 -7.44 30.63 -5.54
N GLY A 348 -6.66 30.08 -6.47
CA GLY A 348 -5.25 30.40 -6.65
C GLY A 348 -4.31 29.67 -5.69
N ALA A 349 -4.80 28.73 -4.88
CA ALA A 349 -3.96 27.85 -4.07
C ALA A 349 -2.98 27.06 -4.97
N PHE A 350 -1.73 26.92 -4.52
CA PHE A 350 -0.68 26.25 -5.29
C PHE A 350 -0.12 25.10 -4.48
N TYR A 351 -0.76 23.94 -4.58
CA TYR A 351 -0.33 22.73 -3.89
C TYR A 351 0.73 22.02 -4.72
N ASP A 352 1.98 21.99 -4.26
CA ASP A 352 3.06 21.34 -5.00
C ASP A 352 3.95 20.46 -4.12
N ALA A 353 4.51 19.42 -4.74
CA ALA A 353 5.54 18.59 -4.14
C ALA A 353 6.37 17.87 -5.21
N GLU A 354 7.54 17.37 -4.82
CA GLU A 354 8.40 16.51 -5.63
C GLU A 354 8.40 15.08 -5.09
N GLY A 355 8.48 14.11 -6.00
CA GLY A 355 8.66 12.70 -5.64
C GLY A 355 10.09 12.36 -5.22
N ALA A 356 10.32 11.06 -5.01
CA ALA A 356 11.64 10.52 -4.72
C ALA A 356 12.64 10.80 -5.85
N SER A 357 13.91 10.97 -5.49
CA SER A 357 14.99 11.19 -6.45
C SER A 357 15.37 9.90 -7.17
N PHE A 358 15.52 9.98 -8.48
CA PHE A 358 16.28 9.02 -9.28
C PHE A 358 17.77 9.31 -9.08
N ASN A 359 18.42 8.56 -8.18
CA ASN A 359 19.84 8.72 -7.86
C ASN A 359 20.69 7.85 -8.80
N GLY A 360 21.52 8.50 -9.64
CA GLY A 360 22.37 7.82 -10.61
C GLY A 360 21.57 7.12 -11.71
N PRO A 361 20.75 7.86 -12.48
CA PRO A 361 19.85 7.27 -13.46
C PRO A 361 20.65 6.35 -14.39
N VAL A 362 20.31 5.07 -14.38
CA VAL A 362 20.81 4.16 -15.39
C VAL A 362 19.95 4.44 -16.61
N GLU A 363 20.62 4.79 -17.69
CA GLU A 363 20.01 5.00 -19.01
C GLU A 363 18.95 3.92 -19.31
N GLY A 364 17.72 4.36 -19.63
CA GLY A 364 16.59 3.46 -19.89
C GLY A 364 15.84 2.94 -18.68
N ASP A 365 16.20 3.33 -17.45
CA ASP A 365 15.43 3.04 -16.24
C ASP A 365 14.01 3.61 -16.37
N THR A 366 13.06 2.78 -15.97
CA THR A 366 11.65 3.13 -15.82
C THR A 366 11.29 2.97 -14.36
N GLY A 367 10.60 3.96 -13.79
CA GLY A 367 10.13 3.89 -12.42
C GLY A 367 8.87 4.73 -12.22
N THR A 368 8.09 4.37 -11.21
CA THR A 368 6.91 5.13 -10.83
C THR A 368 7.29 6.22 -9.85
N VAL A 369 6.85 7.44 -10.12
CA VAL A 369 6.87 8.56 -9.18
C VAL A 369 5.52 8.59 -8.48
N THR A 370 5.54 8.48 -7.15
CA THR A 370 4.34 8.63 -6.31
C THR A 370 4.54 9.80 -5.35
N ILE A 371 3.54 10.68 -5.28
CA ILE A 371 3.54 11.88 -4.43
C ILE A 371 2.26 11.86 -3.59
N GLN A 372 2.43 11.78 -2.27
CA GLN A 372 1.32 11.83 -1.34
C GLN A 372 0.70 13.24 -1.33
N LEU A 373 -0.63 13.35 -1.36
CA LEU A 373 -1.33 14.63 -1.33
C LEU A 373 -1.10 15.38 -0.01
N SER A 374 -0.82 14.66 1.08
CA SER A 374 -0.42 15.24 2.36
C SER A 374 0.94 15.96 2.32
N ASN A 375 1.77 15.66 1.33
CA ASN A 375 3.04 16.37 1.11
C ASN A 375 2.90 17.56 0.16
N MET A 376 1.76 17.72 -0.52
CA MET A 376 1.51 18.81 -1.46
C MET A 376 1.00 20.02 -0.68
N ILE A 377 1.90 20.91 -0.30
CA ILE A 377 1.60 22.02 0.61
C ILE A 377 1.39 23.30 -0.19
N ASP A 378 0.27 23.99 0.04
CA ASP A 378 0.14 25.37 -0.42
C ASP A 378 0.95 26.29 0.52
N ASN A 379 2.00 26.90 -0.03
CA ASN A 379 2.88 27.80 0.73
C ASN A 379 2.17 29.03 1.31
N THR A 380 0.97 29.37 0.82
CA THR A 380 0.20 30.51 1.31
C THR A 380 -0.58 30.16 2.59
N SER A 381 -1.33 29.06 2.57
CA SER A 381 -2.14 28.59 3.70
C SER A 381 -1.36 27.72 4.69
N GLY A 382 -0.31 27.04 4.24
CA GLY A 382 0.42 26.02 4.98
C GLY A 382 -0.35 24.70 5.12
N MET A 383 -1.52 24.57 4.48
CA MET A 383 -2.32 23.34 4.47
C MET A 383 -1.88 22.43 3.34
N SER A 384 -2.03 21.12 3.57
CA SER A 384 -1.83 20.12 2.53
C SER A 384 -3.06 20.01 1.63
N LEU A 385 -2.88 19.51 0.41
CA LEU A 385 -3.99 19.19 -0.48
C LEU A 385 -4.90 18.10 0.11
N ALA A 386 -4.33 17.15 0.87
CA ALA A 386 -5.12 16.13 1.55
C ALA A 386 -6.07 16.71 2.61
N ASP A 387 -5.68 17.79 3.29
CA ASP A 387 -6.49 18.41 4.35
C ASP A 387 -7.48 19.46 3.81
N ALA A 388 -7.05 20.24 2.81
CA ALA A 388 -7.83 21.36 2.28
C ALA A 388 -8.72 20.98 1.10
N GLY A 389 -8.26 20.06 0.26
CA GLY A 389 -8.85 19.76 -1.05
C GLY A 389 -8.73 20.92 -2.05
N LEU A 390 -8.99 20.61 -3.31
CA LEU A 390 -9.36 21.58 -4.34
C LEU A 390 -10.81 22.05 -4.13
N LEU A 391 -11.11 23.28 -4.51
CA LEU A 391 -12.44 23.86 -4.42
C LEU A 391 -13.45 23.08 -5.28
N VAL A 392 -14.44 22.47 -4.61
CA VAL A 392 -15.58 21.83 -5.28
C VAL A 392 -16.38 22.87 -6.08
N GLY A 393 -16.64 22.59 -7.35
CA GLY A 393 -17.32 23.51 -8.26
C GLY A 393 -16.42 24.65 -8.78
N THR A 394 -15.09 24.52 -8.66
CA THR A 394 -14.17 25.44 -9.33
C THR A 394 -14.42 25.47 -10.83
N THR A 395 -14.30 26.65 -11.45
CA THR A 395 -14.42 26.81 -12.91
C THR A 395 -13.08 26.65 -13.61
N TYR A 396 -12.00 26.49 -12.85
CA TYR A 396 -10.64 26.40 -13.34
C TYR A 396 -9.88 25.28 -12.64
N LEU A 397 -9.12 24.51 -13.42
CA LEU A 397 -8.16 23.54 -12.91
C LEU A 397 -6.87 23.61 -13.72
N ARG A 398 -5.74 23.63 -13.01
CA ARG A 398 -4.40 23.40 -13.56
C ARG A 398 -3.74 22.24 -12.86
N ILE A 399 -3.10 21.40 -13.67
CA ILE A 399 -2.15 20.38 -13.24
C ILE A 399 -0.83 20.71 -13.91
N GLY A 400 0.29 20.73 -13.20
CA GLY A 400 1.58 20.85 -13.86
C GLY A 400 2.58 19.81 -13.43
N LEU A 401 3.51 19.52 -14.33
CA LEU A 401 4.63 18.63 -14.11
C LEU A 401 5.90 19.46 -14.09
N SER A 402 6.63 19.35 -12.98
CA SER A 402 7.96 19.90 -12.84
C SER A 402 9.01 18.83 -12.96
N THR A 403 10.21 19.31 -13.26
CA THR A 403 11.40 18.50 -13.21
C THR A 403 12.54 19.28 -12.60
N ASN A 404 13.33 18.57 -11.81
CA ASN A 404 14.46 19.11 -11.08
C ASN A 404 15.65 18.20 -11.27
N THR A 405 16.63 18.66 -12.02
CA THR A 405 17.73 17.83 -12.50
C THR A 405 19.03 18.63 -12.57
N ASP A 406 20.15 17.93 -12.54
CA ASP A 406 21.49 18.50 -12.63
C ASP A 406 22.04 18.58 -14.07
N GLY A 407 21.22 18.27 -15.08
CA GLY A 407 21.63 18.36 -16.48
C GLY A 407 20.46 18.32 -17.48
N PRO A 408 20.77 18.45 -18.78
CA PRO A 408 19.79 18.24 -19.84
C PRO A 408 19.30 16.79 -19.86
N GLY A 409 18.09 16.56 -20.37
CA GLY A 409 17.56 15.21 -20.49
C GLY A 409 16.31 15.13 -21.34
N LEU A 410 15.96 13.89 -21.66
CA LEU A 410 14.74 13.51 -22.36
C LEU A 410 13.98 12.57 -21.42
N TYR A 411 12.70 12.81 -21.20
CA TYR A 411 11.93 12.08 -20.20
C TYR A 411 10.59 11.70 -20.79
N GLN A 412 10.19 10.45 -20.62
CA GLN A 412 8.87 9.98 -21.03
C GLN A 412 8.02 9.80 -19.78
N ILE A 413 6.84 10.41 -19.79
CA ILE A 413 5.83 10.32 -18.73
C ILE A 413 4.68 9.50 -19.26
N ASP A 414 4.26 8.51 -18.48
CA ASP A 414 3.10 7.67 -18.79
C ASP A 414 2.25 7.40 -17.53
N ASN A 415 1.03 6.89 -17.71
CA ASN A 415 0.00 6.60 -16.72
C ASN A 415 -0.11 7.62 -15.56
N PHE A 416 -0.41 8.89 -15.87
CA PHE A 416 -0.70 9.88 -14.82
C PHE A 416 -2.05 9.58 -14.20
N ARG A 417 -2.02 9.22 -12.93
CA ARG A 417 -3.13 8.61 -12.20
C ARG A 417 -3.18 9.09 -10.77
N VAL A 418 -4.34 8.97 -10.16
CA VAL A 418 -4.51 9.16 -8.72
C VAL A 418 -4.68 7.81 -8.04
N ILE A 419 -4.20 7.71 -6.81
CA ILE A 419 -4.30 6.54 -5.96
C ILE A 419 -5.27 6.91 -4.85
N SER A 420 -6.38 6.20 -4.75
CA SER A 420 -7.39 6.40 -3.69
C SER A 420 -7.47 5.14 -2.85
N GLU A 421 -7.75 5.28 -1.56
CA GLU A 421 -8.09 4.14 -0.74
C GLU A 421 -9.48 3.63 -1.14
N VAL A 422 -9.61 2.32 -1.30
CA VAL A 422 -10.89 1.66 -1.41
C VAL A 422 -11.50 1.74 -0.03
N SER A 423 -12.53 2.57 0.11
CA SER A 423 -13.38 2.51 1.29
C SER A 423 -13.92 1.08 1.39
N THR A 424 -13.60 0.42 2.50
CA THR A 424 -14.23 -0.85 2.90
C THR A 424 -15.58 -0.60 3.57
N ASP A 425 -15.99 0.67 3.65
CA ASP A 425 -17.21 1.03 4.34
C ASP A 425 -18.39 0.43 3.60
N ASN A 426 -19.28 -0.18 4.36
CA ASN A 426 -20.47 -0.80 3.81
C ASN A 426 -21.68 -0.45 4.66
N ALA A 427 -22.65 0.21 4.04
CA ALA A 427 -23.90 0.59 4.69
C ALA A 427 -25.06 -0.39 4.42
N ASP A 428 -24.83 -1.45 3.64
CA ASP A 428 -25.78 -2.55 3.43
C ASP A 428 -25.61 -3.59 4.55
N PHE A 429 -26.17 -3.26 5.71
CA PHE A 429 -26.05 -4.06 6.92
C PHE A 429 -26.88 -5.34 6.86
N ASN A 430 -27.98 -5.35 6.11
CA ASN A 430 -28.82 -6.53 5.98
C ASN A 430 -28.40 -7.46 4.81
N ALA A 431 -27.44 -7.03 3.99
CA ALA A 431 -26.89 -7.71 2.83
C ALA A 431 -27.92 -8.03 1.72
N ASP A 432 -28.92 -7.17 1.54
CA ASP A 432 -29.93 -7.31 0.48
C ASP A 432 -29.55 -6.59 -0.82
N GLY A 433 -28.40 -5.90 -0.82
CA GLY A 433 -27.82 -5.20 -1.95
C GLY A 433 -28.32 -3.77 -2.11
N VAL A 434 -29.12 -3.25 -1.18
CA VAL A 434 -29.67 -1.89 -1.21
C VAL A 434 -29.44 -1.22 0.14
N VAL A 435 -28.87 -0.01 0.13
CA VAL A 435 -28.71 0.78 1.36
C VAL A 435 -29.99 1.58 1.59
N ASP A 436 -30.84 1.13 2.50
CA ASP A 436 -32.14 1.75 2.76
C ASP A 436 -32.55 1.82 4.25
N GLY A 437 -33.84 2.01 4.51
CA GLY A 437 -34.37 2.09 5.87
C GLY A 437 -34.24 0.79 6.68
N GLY A 438 -34.09 -0.36 6.02
CA GLY A 438 -33.78 -1.64 6.64
C GLY A 438 -32.40 -1.63 7.31
N ASP A 439 -31.42 -1.03 6.65
CA ASP A 439 -30.08 -0.85 7.19
C ASP A 439 -30.06 0.19 8.29
N PHE A 440 -30.74 1.32 8.11
CA PHE A 440 -30.88 2.30 9.20
C PHE A 440 -31.41 1.66 10.50
N LEU A 441 -32.39 0.74 10.38
CA LEU A 441 -32.90 -0.01 11.52
C LEU A 441 -31.91 -1.02 12.09
N ALA A 442 -31.00 -1.58 11.28
CA ALA A 442 -29.90 -2.42 11.76
C ALA A 442 -28.92 -1.58 12.60
N TRP A 443 -28.41 -0.48 12.05
CA TRP A 443 -27.56 0.48 12.77
C TRP A 443 -28.20 0.99 14.06
N GLN A 444 -29.46 1.43 14.00
CA GLN A 444 -30.15 1.94 15.19
C GLN A 444 -30.27 0.88 16.30
N ARG A 445 -30.34 -0.41 15.95
CA ARG A 445 -30.38 -1.51 16.91
C ARG A 445 -29.00 -1.84 17.49
N GLY A 446 -27.94 -1.69 16.71
CA GLY A 446 -26.57 -1.91 17.17
C GLY A 446 -25.96 -0.72 17.89
N TYR A 447 -26.48 0.50 17.75
CA TYR A 447 -25.86 1.72 18.30
C TYR A 447 -25.36 1.56 19.75
N GLY A 448 -24.05 1.73 19.92
CA GLY A 448 -23.32 1.61 21.19
C GLY A 448 -23.08 0.20 21.71
N THR A 449 -23.50 -0.85 21.00
CA THR A 449 -23.38 -2.25 21.46
C THR A 449 -22.99 -3.27 20.39
N GLY A 450 -23.29 -3.00 19.12
CA GLY A 450 -22.92 -3.85 17.99
C GLY A 450 -21.45 -3.70 17.66
N THR A 451 -20.91 -4.74 17.03
CA THR A 451 -19.48 -4.81 16.66
C THR A 451 -19.28 -5.45 15.27
N THR A 452 -20.35 -5.58 14.50
CA THR A 452 -20.33 -6.26 13.21
C THR A 452 -21.14 -5.48 12.18
N LEU A 453 -20.80 -5.65 10.89
CA LEU A 453 -21.53 -5.02 9.80
C LEU A 453 -23.04 -5.24 9.89
N ALA A 454 -23.48 -6.46 10.20
CA ALA A 454 -24.90 -6.80 10.33
C ALA A 454 -25.61 -6.10 11.50
N GLU A 455 -24.83 -5.59 12.46
CA GLU A 455 -25.30 -4.80 13.59
C GLU A 455 -25.16 -3.30 13.32
N GLY A 456 -24.57 -2.89 12.18
CA GLY A 456 -24.47 -1.51 11.74
C GLY A 456 -23.08 -0.88 11.85
N ASP A 457 -22.03 -1.70 11.98
CA ASP A 457 -20.64 -1.25 11.99
C ASP A 457 -20.19 -1.09 10.54
N ALA A 458 -20.40 0.11 10.00
CA ALA A 458 -20.24 0.42 8.59
C ALA A 458 -18.78 0.59 8.22
N ASN A 459 -17.96 1.15 9.10
CA ASN A 459 -16.52 1.35 8.88
C ASN A 459 -15.67 0.14 9.35
N GLY A 460 -16.27 -0.82 10.04
CA GLY A 460 -15.59 -2.03 10.52
C GLY A 460 -14.74 -1.80 11.77
N ASP A 461 -14.92 -0.68 12.49
CA ASP A 461 -14.11 -0.32 13.65
C ASP A 461 -14.47 -1.06 14.94
N GLY A 462 -15.46 -1.96 14.86
CA GLY A 462 -15.95 -2.74 15.99
C GLY A 462 -16.88 -1.94 16.90
N MET A 463 -17.28 -0.71 16.53
CA MET A 463 -18.20 0.13 17.29
C MET A 463 -19.28 0.74 16.40
N VAL A 464 -20.54 0.40 16.67
CA VAL A 464 -21.66 1.08 15.99
C VAL A 464 -21.93 2.45 16.62
N ASN A 465 -21.61 3.53 15.93
CA ASN A 465 -21.67 4.90 16.41
C ASN A 465 -22.11 5.93 15.33
N ASP A 466 -21.90 7.22 15.58
CA ASP A 466 -22.33 8.30 14.68
C ASP A 466 -21.54 8.33 13.35
N ALA A 467 -20.32 7.78 13.33
CA ALA A 467 -19.52 7.64 12.11
C ALA A 467 -20.18 6.67 11.12
N ASP A 468 -20.71 5.54 11.60
CA ASP A 468 -21.42 4.57 10.77
C ASP A 468 -22.72 5.14 10.20
N LEU A 469 -23.38 5.98 10.98
CA LEU A 469 -24.56 6.69 10.51
C LEU A 469 -24.22 7.64 9.35
N ALA A 470 -23.08 8.33 9.42
CA ALA A 470 -22.65 9.23 8.36
C ALA A 470 -22.41 8.46 7.05
N ILE A 471 -21.76 7.29 7.15
CA ILE A 471 -21.55 6.38 6.01
C ILE A 471 -22.89 5.91 5.43
N TRP A 472 -23.85 5.52 6.27
CA TRP A 472 -25.19 5.16 5.79
C TRP A 472 -25.91 6.33 5.10
N GLN A 473 -25.79 7.55 5.64
CA GLN A 473 -26.40 8.74 5.05
C GLN A 473 -25.82 9.05 3.67
N GLU A 474 -24.51 8.91 3.51
CA GLU A 474 -23.83 9.11 2.24
C GLU A 474 -24.25 8.06 1.19
N ASN A 475 -24.44 6.82 1.62
CA ASN A 475 -24.77 5.71 0.74
C ASN A 475 -26.28 5.47 0.57
N PHE A 476 -27.15 6.27 1.20
CA PHE A 476 -28.60 6.02 1.17
C PHE A 476 -29.16 6.02 -0.26
N GLY A 477 -29.87 4.95 -0.61
CA GLY A 477 -30.45 4.75 -1.93
C GLY A 477 -29.48 4.23 -2.98
N THR A 478 -28.22 3.96 -2.61
CA THR A 478 -27.30 3.22 -3.47
C THR A 478 -27.64 1.74 -3.46
N THR A 479 -27.41 1.08 -4.59
CA THR A 479 -27.40 -0.39 -4.68
C THR A 479 -25.95 -0.81 -4.75
N ALA A 480 -25.51 -1.73 -3.88
CA ALA A 480 -24.15 -2.25 -3.93
C ALA A 480 -23.86 -2.71 -5.36
N ALA A 481 -22.85 -2.12 -6.01
CA ALA A 481 -22.39 -2.58 -7.30
C ALA A 481 -21.94 -4.02 -7.11
N ALA A 482 -22.73 -4.99 -7.58
CA ALA A 482 -22.34 -6.38 -7.55
C ALA A 482 -20.93 -6.47 -8.14
N ALA A 483 -19.95 -6.88 -7.32
CA ALA A 483 -18.61 -7.15 -7.78
C ALA A 483 -18.77 -8.00 -9.04
N ALA A 484 -18.28 -7.48 -10.18
CA ALA A 484 -18.32 -8.21 -11.43
C ALA A 484 -17.46 -9.45 -11.21
N VAL A 485 -18.09 -10.56 -10.80
CA VAL A 485 -17.49 -11.87 -10.85
C VAL A 485 -17.20 -12.08 -12.32
N GLY A 486 -15.95 -11.82 -12.72
CA GLY A 486 -15.50 -12.00 -14.09
C GLY A 486 -16.00 -13.35 -14.55
N ALA A 487 -16.80 -13.37 -15.61
CA ALA A 487 -17.40 -14.59 -16.12
C ALA A 487 -16.26 -15.58 -16.35
N VAL A 488 -16.15 -16.58 -15.47
CA VAL A 488 -15.20 -17.66 -15.60
C VAL A 488 -15.51 -18.29 -16.95
N PRO A 489 -14.61 -18.25 -17.94
CA PRO A 489 -14.87 -18.83 -19.23
C PRO A 489 -15.24 -20.30 -19.01
N GLU A 490 -16.45 -20.69 -19.42
CA GLU A 490 -16.88 -22.08 -19.27
C GLU A 490 -15.78 -23.00 -19.84
N PRO A 491 -15.33 -24.03 -19.10
CA PRO A 491 -14.27 -24.89 -19.57
C PRO A 491 -14.67 -25.46 -20.92
N GLN A 492 -13.80 -25.31 -21.92
CA GLN A 492 -13.99 -25.75 -23.31
C GLN A 492 -14.09 -27.28 -23.46
N THR A 493 -14.32 -28.02 -22.37
CA THR A 493 -14.51 -29.47 -22.33
C THR A 493 -15.65 -29.93 -23.21
N ILE A 494 -16.74 -29.16 -23.32
CA ILE A 494 -17.84 -29.50 -24.25
C ILE A 494 -17.40 -29.33 -25.71
N ALA A 495 -16.68 -28.26 -26.04
CA ALA A 495 -16.16 -28.04 -27.39
C ALA A 495 -15.14 -29.14 -27.78
N LEU A 496 -14.26 -29.53 -26.87
CA LEU A 496 -13.31 -30.63 -27.07
C LEU A 496 -14.00 -32.00 -27.16
N ALA A 497 -15.06 -32.24 -26.38
CA ALA A 497 -15.85 -33.48 -26.46
C ALA A 497 -16.60 -33.59 -27.80
N VAL A 498 -17.13 -32.48 -28.32
CA VAL A 498 -17.79 -32.44 -29.64
C VAL A 498 -16.79 -32.62 -30.78
N LEU A 499 -15.60 -32.01 -30.69
CA LEU A 499 -14.52 -32.22 -31.66
C LEU A 499 -13.99 -33.66 -31.65
N ALA A 500 -13.83 -34.28 -30.47
CA ALA A 500 -13.45 -35.68 -30.35
C ALA A 500 -14.51 -36.62 -30.93
N ALA A 501 -15.80 -36.36 -30.68
CA ALA A 501 -16.91 -37.16 -31.20
C ALA A 501 -17.00 -37.10 -32.74
N THR A 502 -16.78 -35.92 -33.34
CA THR A 502 -16.79 -35.75 -34.80
C THR A 502 -15.58 -36.40 -35.47
N GLY A 503 -14.40 -36.36 -34.84
CA GLY A 503 -13.20 -37.06 -35.31
C GLY A 503 -13.37 -38.59 -35.37
N LEU A 504 -14.00 -39.19 -34.35
CA LEU A 504 -14.24 -40.63 -34.28
C LEU A 504 -15.25 -41.13 -35.33
N LEU A 505 -16.20 -40.29 -35.75
CA LEU A 505 -17.16 -40.61 -36.82
C LEU A 505 -16.52 -40.55 -38.22
N GLY A 506 -15.49 -39.71 -38.42
CA GLY A 506 -14.76 -39.59 -39.68
C GLY A 506 -13.87 -40.80 -40.02
N VAL A 507 -13.25 -41.42 -39.01
CA VAL A 507 -12.33 -42.56 -39.21
C VAL A 507 -13.07 -43.84 -39.61
N ARG A 508 -14.32 -44.01 -39.17
CA ARG A 508 -15.15 -45.20 -39.50
C ARG A 508 -15.57 -45.31 -40.97
N ARG A 509 -15.42 -44.25 -41.78
CA ARG A 509 -15.83 -44.24 -43.20
C ARG A 509 -14.74 -44.59 -44.21
N ARG A 510 -13.49 -44.81 -43.79
CA ARG A 510 -12.37 -45.07 -44.73
C ARG A 510 -11.91 -46.52 -44.88
N SER A 511 -12.55 -47.50 -44.24
CA SER A 511 -12.18 -48.92 -44.37
C SER A 511 -13.19 -49.73 -45.20
N ARG A 512 -13.38 -49.39 -46.47
CA ARG A 512 -13.94 -50.32 -47.49
C ARG A 512 -13.29 -50.04 -48.85
N TRP A 513 -12.09 -50.59 -49.06
CA TRP A 513 -11.58 -50.82 -50.42
C TRP A 513 -12.25 -52.07 -51.00
N PRO A 514 -12.88 -52.03 -52.18
CA PRO A 514 -13.36 -53.23 -52.85
C PRO A 514 -12.20 -53.93 -53.58
N LEU A 515 -12.10 -55.24 -53.35
CA LEU A 515 -11.37 -56.18 -54.19
C LEU A 515 -12.01 -56.18 -55.59
N ASN A 516 -11.27 -55.78 -56.62
CA ASN A 516 -11.66 -56.00 -58.02
C ASN A 516 -11.19 -57.38 -58.48
N VAL A 517 -12.15 -58.20 -58.89
CA VAL A 517 -11.98 -59.45 -59.64
C VAL A 517 -12.08 -59.14 -61.13
N ALA A 518 -11.18 -59.80 -61.86
CA ALA A 518 -10.97 -59.97 -63.31
C ALA A 518 -12.08 -59.63 -64.32
N LEU A 519 -11.62 -59.15 -65.49
CA LEU A 519 -11.72 -59.88 -66.76
C LEU A 519 -10.38 -59.79 -67.51
#